data_AF-A0A4Q3J9K7-F1
#
_entry.id   AF-A0A4Q3J9K7-F1
#
_cell.length_a   1.000
_cell.length_b   1.000
_cell.length_c   1.000
_cell.angle_alpha   90.00
_cell.angle_beta   90.00
_cell.angle_gamma   90.00
#
_symmetry.space_group_name_H-M   'P 1'
#
loop_
_entity.id
_entity.type
_entity.pdbx_description
1 polymer ?
#
loop_
_entity_poly.entity_id
_entity_poly.type
_entity_poly.pdbx_seq_one_letter_code
_entity_poly.pdbx_strand_id
1 'polypeptide(L)'
;MFDVNRRQLLASLAALGVALPFGKTAMAAESALVFGEAKPYSFEALVEETRALAASPYVPEVPRFGDVLEAIDYDQHQRIQFLSGNTLELNGGESPVRFFHLGRYFK
;
A
#
# COMPACT_ATOMS: atom_id res chain seq x y z
N MET A 1 33.52 -37.58 25.91
CA MET A 1 33.07 -36.23 25.51
C MET A 1 32.69 -36.35 24.04
N PHE A 2 31.41 -36.25 23.68
CA PHE A 2 30.99 -36.46 22.28
C PHE A 2 31.43 -35.26 21.44
N ASP A 3 32.39 -35.46 20.54
CA ASP A 3 32.78 -34.46 19.55
C ASP A 3 31.73 -34.39 18.44
N VAL A 4 30.73 -33.54 18.67
CA VAL A 4 29.69 -33.27 17.66
C VAL A 4 30.28 -32.41 16.56
N ASN A 5 30.50 -33.02 15.39
CA ASN A 5 31.00 -32.32 14.21
C ASN A 5 29.89 -31.45 13.59
N ARG A 6 30.22 -30.24 13.10
CA ARG A 6 29.29 -29.37 12.34
C ARG A 6 28.48 -30.12 11.29
N ARG A 7 29.10 -31.08 10.58
CA ARG A 7 28.40 -31.88 9.56
C ARG A 7 27.33 -32.79 10.16
N GLN A 8 27.58 -33.39 11.32
CA GLN A 8 26.61 -34.23 12.02
C GLN A 8 25.47 -33.39 12.61
N LEU A 9 25.77 -32.19 13.11
CA LEU A 9 24.76 -31.22 13.56
C LEU A 9 23.85 -30.77 12.40
N LEU A 10 24.42 -30.45 11.24
CA LEU A 10 23.65 -30.04 10.06
C LEU A 10 22.80 -31.19 9.51
N ALA A 11 23.35 -32.41 9.50
CA ALA A 11 22.61 -33.59 9.06
C ALA A 11 21.43 -33.92 10.00
N SER A 12 21.61 -33.77 11.33
CA SER A 12 20.51 -33.99 12.29
C SER A 12 19.44 -32.90 12.19
N LEU A 13 19.81 -31.64 11.99
CA LEU A 13 18.88 -30.54 11.72
C LEU A 13 18.06 -30.76 10.44
N ALA A 14 18.69 -31.24 9.37
CA ALA A 14 18.01 -31.60 8.13
C ALA A 14 17.07 -32.81 8.30
N ALA A 15 17.50 -33.84 9.03
CA ALA A 15 16.69 -35.03 9.32
C ALA A 15 15.47 -34.74 10.22
N LEU A 16 15.56 -33.72 11.07
CA LEU A 16 14.44 -33.23 11.88
C LEU A 16 13.42 -32.40 11.09
N GLY A 17 13.59 -32.26 9.78
CA GLY A 17 12.66 -31.49 8.95
C GLY A 17 12.64 -30.00 9.32
N VAL A 18 13.69 -29.50 9.97
CA VAL A 18 13.90 -28.06 10.23
C VAL A 18 14.37 -27.40 8.92
N ALA A 19 13.58 -27.59 7.86
CA ALA A 19 13.48 -26.60 6.82
C ALA A 19 12.78 -25.42 7.48
N LEU A 20 13.55 -24.57 8.16
CA LEU A 20 13.07 -23.24 8.50
C LEU A 20 12.48 -22.68 7.21
N PRO A 21 11.21 -22.26 7.19
CA PRO A 21 10.71 -21.52 6.07
C PRO A 21 11.43 -20.19 6.13
N PHE A 22 12.63 -20.13 5.54
CA PHE A 22 13.20 -18.91 4.98
C PHE A 22 12.46 -18.53 3.70
N GLY A 23 11.20 -18.99 3.55
CA GLY A 23 10.22 -18.19 2.84
C GLY A 23 10.30 -16.83 3.50
N LYS A 24 10.69 -15.83 2.71
CA LYS A 24 10.67 -14.43 3.12
C LYS A 24 9.24 -14.17 3.58
N THR A 25 8.97 -14.34 4.87
CA THR A 25 7.87 -13.67 5.51
C THR A 25 8.28 -12.22 5.35
N ALA A 26 7.72 -11.59 4.32
CA ALA A 26 7.77 -10.16 4.18
C ALA A 26 7.11 -9.67 5.46
N MET A 27 7.92 -9.38 6.46
CA MET A 27 7.50 -8.63 7.61
C MET A 27 7.15 -7.28 7.01
N ALA A 28 5.86 -7.11 6.70
CA ALA A 28 5.33 -5.81 6.34
C ALA A 28 5.73 -4.92 7.52
N ALA A 29 6.63 -3.97 7.26
CA ALA A 29 6.87 -2.89 8.19
C ALA A 29 5.50 -2.33 8.58
N GLU A 30 5.28 -2.02 9.86
CA GLU A 30 4.08 -1.34 10.31
C GLU A 30 3.91 -0.08 9.46
N SER A 31 3.05 -0.19 8.46
CA SER A 31 2.75 0.89 7.56
C SER A 31 1.72 1.76 8.28
N ALA A 32 1.95 3.07 8.32
CA ALA A 32 0.95 4.02 8.80
C ALA A 32 -0.33 4.02 7.93
N LEU A 33 -0.36 3.22 6.86
CA LEU A 33 -1.46 3.10 5.92
C LEU A 33 -2.45 2.04 6.38
N VAL A 34 -3.70 2.47 6.52
CA VAL A 34 -4.83 1.57 6.75
C VAL A 34 -5.36 1.12 5.39
N PHE A 35 -5.18 -0.16 5.08
CA PHE A 35 -5.73 -0.76 3.87
C PHE A 35 -7.13 -1.33 4.13
N GLY A 36 -7.98 -1.28 3.10
CA GLY A 36 -9.27 -1.98 3.10
C GLY A 36 -9.10 -3.48 2.79
N GLU A 37 -10.23 -4.16 2.58
CA GLU A 37 -10.24 -5.55 2.12
C GLU A 37 -9.56 -5.68 0.75
N ALA A 38 -8.72 -6.71 0.60
CA ALA A 38 -8.04 -7.00 -0.64
C ALA A 38 -9.05 -7.39 -1.73
N LYS A 39 -8.92 -6.79 -2.92
CA LYS A 39 -9.76 -7.10 -4.08
C LYS A 39 -8.88 -7.55 -5.25
N PRO A 40 -9.27 -8.60 -5.99
CA PRO A 40 -8.60 -8.96 -7.23
C PRO A 40 -8.62 -7.80 -8.23
N TYR A 41 -7.53 -7.63 -8.98
CA TYR A 41 -7.42 -6.60 -10.02
C TYR A 41 -7.12 -7.26 -11.37
N SER A 42 -7.81 -6.82 -12.43
CA SER A 42 -7.47 -7.10 -13.82
C SER A 42 -7.83 -5.91 -14.71
N PHE A 43 -7.15 -5.78 -15.85
CA PHE A 43 -7.43 -4.70 -16.79
C PHE A 43 -8.82 -4.88 -17.44
N GLU A 44 -9.22 -6.13 -17.68
CA GLU A 44 -10.53 -6.47 -18.22
C GLU A 44 -11.66 -6.07 -17.27
N ALA A 45 -11.47 -6.27 -15.95
CA ALA A 45 -12.44 -5.85 -14.94
C ALA A 45 -12.60 -4.32 -14.93
N LEU A 46 -11.49 -3.57 -15.02
CA LEU A 46 -11.50 -2.10 -15.11
C LEU A 46 -12.24 -1.62 -16.37
N VAL A 47 -12.01 -2.26 -17.52
CA VAL A 47 -12.68 -1.93 -18.78
C VAL A 47 -14.19 -2.15 -18.66
N GLU A 48 -14.61 -3.28 -18.08
CA GLU A 48 -16.04 -3.59 -17.93
C GLU A 48 -16.73 -2.64 -16.93
N GLU A 49 -16.10 -2.33 -15.80
CA GLU A 49 -16.59 -1.34 -14.84
C GLU A 49 -16.79 0.02 -15.51
N THR A 50 -15.79 0.48 -16.27
CA THR A 50 -15.84 1.78 -16.97
C THR A 50 -16.94 1.80 -18.04
N ARG A 51 -17.15 0.69 -18.77
CA ARG A 51 -18.23 0.57 -19.75
C ARG A 51 -19.60 0.68 -19.11
N ALA A 52 -19.80 0.02 -17.97
CA ALA A 52 -21.06 0.09 -17.23
C ALA A 52 -21.34 1.52 -16.71
N LEU A 53 -20.31 2.20 -16.19
CA LEU A 53 -20.41 3.60 -15.78
C LEU A 53 -20.76 4.53 -16.95
N ALA A 54 -20.12 4.35 -18.11
CA ALA A 54 -20.36 5.17 -19.30
C ALA A 54 -21.77 4.99 -19.90
N ALA A 55 -22.40 3.82 -19.68
CA ALA A 55 -23.77 3.55 -20.10
C ALA A 55 -24.83 4.15 -19.17
N SER A 56 -24.43 4.60 -17.97
CA SER A 56 -25.34 5.18 -16.97
C SER A 56 -25.39 6.71 -17.10
N PRO A 57 -26.49 7.36 -16.66
CA PRO A 57 -26.54 8.81 -16.60
C PRO A 57 -25.41 9.38 -15.73
N TYR A 58 -24.86 10.52 -16.13
CA TYR A 58 -23.86 11.23 -15.34
C TYR A 58 -24.42 11.64 -13.98
N VAL A 59 -23.68 11.32 -12.93
CA VAL A 59 -23.95 11.78 -11.56
C VAL A 59 -22.85 12.76 -11.17
N PRO A 60 -23.18 14.03 -10.88
CA PRO A 60 -22.18 15.00 -10.42
C PRO A 60 -21.61 14.61 -9.06
N GLU A 61 -20.30 14.76 -8.92
CA GLU A 61 -19.62 14.53 -7.64
C GLU A 61 -20.08 15.54 -6.60
N VAL A 62 -20.33 15.06 -5.38
CA VAL A 62 -20.62 15.92 -4.22
C VAL A 62 -19.39 15.90 -3.32
N PRO A 63 -18.57 16.97 -3.31
CA PRO A 63 -17.32 16.98 -2.56
C PRO A 63 -17.60 16.80 -1.07
N ARG A 64 -16.91 15.83 -0.47
CA ARG A 64 -16.96 15.62 0.99
C ARG A 64 -16.23 16.77 1.68
N PHE A 65 -16.81 17.27 2.77
CA PHE A 65 -16.24 18.40 3.54
C PHE A 65 -16.01 19.67 2.70
N GLY A 66 -16.92 19.96 1.77
CA GLY A 66 -16.77 21.08 0.84
C GLY A 66 -16.53 22.43 1.53
N ASP A 67 -17.16 22.68 2.68
CA ASP A 67 -16.95 23.88 3.50
C ASP A 67 -15.52 23.99 4.05
N VAL A 68 -14.94 22.88 4.52
CA VAL A 68 -13.56 22.81 4.99
C VAL A 68 -12.58 23.01 3.83
N LEU A 69 -12.82 22.32 2.70
CA LEU A 69 -11.97 22.42 1.51
C LEU A 69 -12.01 23.83 0.92
N GLU A 70 -13.16 24.49 0.96
CA GLU A 70 -13.29 25.90 0.59
C GLU A 70 -12.45 26.82 1.49
N ALA A 71 -12.20 26.50 2.76
CA ALA A 71 -11.33 27.32 3.62
C ALA A 71 -9.83 27.15 3.30
N ILE A 72 -9.45 26.05 2.63
CA ILE A 72 -8.06 25.77 2.23
C ILE A 72 -7.82 26.44 0.87
N ASP A 73 -7.59 27.75 0.92
CA ASP A 73 -7.23 28.53 -0.27
C ASP A 73 -5.80 28.22 -0.77
N TYR A 74 -5.37 28.96 -1.79
CA TYR A 74 -4.05 28.74 -2.40
C TYR A 74 -2.90 28.85 -1.40
N ASP A 75 -2.91 29.87 -0.54
CA ASP A 75 -1.84 30.11 0.42
C ASP A 75 -1.84 29.04 1.52
N GLN A 76 -3.02 28.64 2.00
CA GLN A 76 -3.12 27.56 2.98
C GLN A 76 -2.70 26.21 2.38
N HIS A 77 -3.09 25.91 1.15
CA HIS A 77 -2.76 24.65 0.47
C HIS A 77 -1.24 24.45 0.36
N GLN A 78 -0.51 25.50 0.01
CA GLN A 78 0.97 25.48 -0.10
C GLN A 78 1.68 25.21 1.23
N ARG A 79 1.01 25.41 2.37
CA ARG A 79 1.56 25.12 3.70
C ARG A 79 1.39 23.66 4.10
N ILE A 80 0.49 22.92 3.45
CA ILE A 80 0.25 21.51 3.75
C ILE A 80 1.31 20.68 3.04
N GLN A 81 2.19 20.07 3.83
CA GLN A 81 3.29 19.25 3.30
C GLN A 81 3.04 17.78 3.59
N PHE A 82 3.29 16.96 2.56
CA PHE A 82 3.32 15.51 2.73
C PHE A 82 4.45 15.09 3.67
N LEU A 83 4.12 14.30 4.68
CA LEU A 83 5.10 13.74 5.60
C LEU A 83 5.86 12.60 4.92
N SER A 84 7.14 12.79 4.60
CA SER A 84 7.95 11.80 3.84
C SER A 84 8.03 10.42 4.50
N GLY A 85 7.89 10.35 5.82
CA GLY A 85 7.82 9.07 6.57
C GLY A 85 6.59 8.23 6.26
N ASN A 86 5.56 8.79 5.60
CA ASN A 86 4.34 8.10 5.19
C ASN A 86 4.35 7.73 3.70
N THR A 87 5.51 7.78 3.04
CA THR A 87 5.63 7.35 1.64
C THR A 87 5.24 5.88 1.52
N LEU A 88 4.34 5.57 0.58
CA LEU A 88 3.99 4.19 0.27
C LEU A 88 5.11 3.60 -0.59
N GLU A 89 5.93 2.75 0.01
CA GLU A 89 7.03 2.08 -0.67
C GLU A 89 6.53 0.80 -1.36
N LEU A 90 6.47 0.83 -2.69
CA LEU A 90 6.15 -0.34 -3.51
C LEU A 90 7.44 -0.94 -4.09
N ASN A 91 7.40 -2.23 -4.45
CA ASN A 91 8.52 -2.96 -5.06
C ASN A 91 9.84 -2.84 -4.27
N GLY A 92 9.78 -2.88 -2.95
CA GLY A 92 10.98 -2.76 -2.10
C GLY A 92 11.63 -1.37 -2.13
N GLY A 93 10.89 -0.32 -2.47
CA GLY A 93 11.37 1.07 -2.49
C GLY A 93 11.77 1.58 -3.88
N GLU A 94 11.62 0.76 -4.93
CA GLU A 94 11.86 1.18 -6.31
C GLU A 94 10.73 2.05 -6.88
N SER A 95 9.57 2.08 -6.19
CA SER A 95 8.37 2.79 -6.65
C SER A 95 7.70 3.52 -5.47
N PRO A 96 8.29 4.61 -4.98
CA PRO A 96 7.72 5.40 -3.90
C PRO A 96 6.48 6.17 -4.39
N VAL A 97 5.37 6.04 -3.67
CA VAL A 97 4.12 6.75 -3.95
C VAL A 97 3.81 7.74 -2.84
N ARG A 98 3.50 8.98 -3.23
CA ARG A 98 3.05 10.05 -2.33
C ARG A 98 1.69 10.56 -2.78
N PHE A 99 0.85 10.91 -1.81
CA PHE A 99 -0.50 11.41 -2.05
C PHE A 99 -0.49 12.94 -2.08
N PHE A 100 -1.50 13.52 -2.73
CA PHE A 100 -1.74 14.96 -2.76
C PHE A 100 -2.83 15.34 -1.77
N HIS A 101 -2.74 16.54 -1.21
CA HIS A 101 -3.78 17.08 -0.33
C HIS A 101 -4.87 17.79 -1.15
N LEU A 102 -6.12 17.62 -0.74
CA LEU A 102 -7.27 18.36 -1.28
C LEU A 102 -7.22 19.83 -0.84
N GLY A 103 -7.94 20.68 -1.57
CA GLY A 103 -8.10 22.11 -1.25
C GLY A 103 -9.16 22.75 -2.13
N ARG A 104 -9.37 24.07 -2.01
CA ARG A 104 -10.48 24.78 -2.68
C ARG A 104 -10.64 24.45 -4.17
N TYR A 105 -9.53 24.35 -4.89
CA TYR A 105 -9.50 24.14 -6.35
C TYR A 105 -9.36 22.68 -6.78
N PHE A 106 -9.19 21.77 -5.81
CA PHE A 106 -9.03 20.32 -6.00
C PHE A 106 -9.82 19.60 -4.90
N LYS A 107 -11.15 19.80 -4.94
CA LYS A 107 -12.10 19.31 -3.93
C LYS A 107 -12.90 18.11 -4.42
#